data_AF-A0A9W6C3S0-F1
#
_entry.id   AF-A0A9W6C3S0-F1
#
_cell.length_a   1.000
_cell.length_b   1.000
_cell.length_c   1.000
_cell.angle_alpha   90.00
_cell.angle_beta   90.00
_cell.angle_gamma   90.00
#
_symmetry.space_group_name_H-M   'P 1'
#
loop_
_entity.id
_entity.type
_entity.pdbx_description
1 polymer ?
#
loop_
_entity_poly.entity_id
_entity_poly.type
_entity_poly.pdbx_seq_one_letter_code
_entity_poly.pdbx_strand_id
1 'polypeptide(L)'
;MPHFPIKYIVLHYSATYPNQDYGVADIRKMHLARGFNDVGYHYVLRRSGAVDKGRPDTVVGAHVSGRNTGSLGIGGIERATSPNVGVDNRTEAQKAATVKLVRDLLAKHPGAQIVDHRDLATDPVLRLRRAELRRGEVIKPAELIEVRGGEKITLAARRIYNQLLSNAFGPDMAAEGQEYRIPFSELRGNHTSNDRVTEAILSLMQTVVRVRMSDGSTRNVHLLGPTDVEKFGPGIATMLTYELHPKLLPILRDSQIFARLEMQILHGFGTKYGMALYEIIAKRIGLKHVFYNDFETDELRDYLGVPHGKLGPFAALRRKAIEPAVAEVNALAPFSCRVDTIETQGRKVTKLRLSWWIKTVDEKKAQWEAQQGKQANLFVDQLPEVSLWEP
;
A
#
# COMPACT_ATOMS: atom_id res chain seq x y z
N MET A 1 -5.18 -31.74 -19.04
CA MET A 1 -5.20 -30.43 -18.34
C MET A 1 -5.83 -29.40 -19.28
N PRO A 2 -6.70 -28.48 -18.80
CA PRO A 2 -7.30 -27.49 -19.70
C PRO A 2 -6.20 -26.58 -20.24
N HIS A 3 -6.10 -26.52 -21.57
CA HIS A 3 -5.18 -25.65 -22.30
C HIS A 3 -5.74 -24.23 -22.20
N PHE A 4 -5.21 -23.40 -21.29
CA PHE A 4 -5.60 -22.00 -21.27
C PHE A 4 -5.04 -21.30 -22.52
N PRO A 5 -5.82 -20.46 -23.22
CA PRO A 5 -5.27 -19.64 -24.28
C PRO A 5 -4.17 -18.74 -23.70
N ILE A 6 -3.03 -18.67 -24.39
CA ILE A 6 -1.94 -17.77 -24.01
C ILE A 6 -2.38 -16.34 -24.32
N LYS A 7 -2.50 -15.53 -23.26
CA LYS A 7 -2.92 -14.13 -23.32
C LYS A 7 -1.73 -13.18 -23.34
N TYR A 8 -0.59 -13.58 -22.75
CA TYR A 8 0.57 -12.71 -22.58
C TYR A 8 1.87 -13.40 -22.97
N ILE A 9 2.74 -12.67 -23.67
CA ILE A 9 4.15 -13.00 -23.87
C ILE A 9 4.95 -11.99 -23.06
N VAL A 10 5.63 -12.45 -22.01
CA VAL A 10 6.25 -11.58 -21.00
C VAL A 10 7.76 -11.56 -21.15
N LEU A 11 8.35 -10.38 -21.27
CA LEU A 11 9.81 -10.18 -21.38
C LEU A 11 10.44 -9.85 -20.02
N HIS A 12 11.50 -10.57 -19.60
CA HIS A 12 12.03 -10.50 -18.22
C HIS A 12 13.46 -9.97 -18.08
N TYR A 13 13.60 -8.97 -17.20
CA TYR A 13 14.89 -8.42 -16.78
C TYR A 13 15.65 -9.37 -15.83
N SER A 14 16.88 -9.76 -16.21
CA SER A 14 17.71 -10.73 -15.48
C SER A 14 18.51 -10.13 -14.33
N ALA A 15 18.84 -8.84 -14.42
CA ALA A 15 19.84 -8.15 -13.59
C ALA A 15 21.24 -8.81 -13.58
N THR A 16 21.58 -9.63 -14.58
CA THR A 16 22.93 -10.19 -14.79
C THR A 16 23.87 -9.14 -15.39
N TYR A 17 25.17 -9.24 -15.09
CA TYR A 17 26.19 -8.30 -15.58
C TYR A 17 26.65 -8.64 -17.00
N PRO A 18 27.22 -7.67 -17.78
CA PRO A 18 27.66 -7.90 -19.17
C PRO A 18 28.66 -9.04 -19.37
N ASN A 19 29.38 -9.46 -18.34
CA ASN A 19 30.34 -10.56 -18.36
C ASN A 19 29.74 -11.91 -17.93
N GLN A 20 28.43 -12.00 -17.72
CA GLN A 20 27.73 -13.21 -17.28
C GLN A 20 26.78 -13.71 -18.38
N ASP A 21 27.19 -14.76 -19.11
CA ASP A 21 26.35 -15.43 -20.12
C ASP A 21 25.69 -16.68 -19.52
N TYR A 22 24.62 -16.50 -18.74
CA TYR A 22 23.91 -17.61 -18.12
C TYR A 22 22.90 -18.25 -19.08
N GLY A 23 22.99 -19.57 -19.22
CA GLY A 23 22.02 -20.36 -19.97
C GLY A 23 20.89 -20.89 -19.08
N VAL A 24 19.99 -21.68 -19.67
CA VAL A 24 18.86 -22.28 -18.93
C VAL A 24 19.32 -23.18 -17.79
N ALA A 25 20.45 -23.88 -17.93
CA ALA A 25 20.99 -24.78 -16.91
C ALA A 25 21.42 -24.01 -15.65
N ASP A 26 22.07 -22.86 -15.83
CA ASP A 26 22.51 -21.99 -14.74
C ASP A 26 21.32 -21.38 -13.99
N ILE A 27 20.36 -20.84 -14.74
CA ILE A 27 19.14 -20.25 -14.17
C ILE A 27 18.29 -21.31 -13.46
N ARG A 28 18.23 -22.53 -13.99
CA ARG A 28 17.57 -23.67 -13.32
C ARG A 28 18.21 -23.95 -11.97
N LYS A 29 19.55 -24.05 -11.90
CA LYS A 29 20.27 -24.25 -10.64
C LYS A 29 19.96 -23.14 -9.62
N MET A 30 19.95 -21.88 -10.06
CA MET A 30 19.62 -20.73 -9.21
C MET A 30 18.17 -20.74 -8.70
N HIS A 31 17.20 -21.12 -9.53
CA HIS A 31 15.80 -21.22 -9.11
C HIS A 31 15.54 -22.38 -8.15
N LEU A 32 16.16 -23.55 -8.38
CA LEU A 32 16.06 -24.70 -7.47
C LEU A 32 16.58 -24.35 -6.07
N ALA A 33 17.71 -23.65 -5.99
CA ALA A 33 18.27 -23.18 -4.71
C ALA A 33 17.35 -22.21 -3.94
N ARG A 34 16.42 -21.54 -4.64
CA ARG A 34 15.41 -20.64 -4.07
C ARG A 34 14.07 -21.33 -3.78
N GLY A 35 14.02 -22.66 -3.86
CA GLY A 35 12.84 -23.47 -3.57
C GLY A 35 11.84 -23.60 -4.72
N PHE A 36 12.22 -23.27 -5.96
CA PHE A 36 11.37 -23.49 -7.12
C PHE A 36 11.49 -24.96 -7.55
N ASN A 37 10.48 -25.49 -8.24
CA ASN A 37 10.51 -26.87 -8.75
C ASN A 37 11.24 -27.03 -10.10
N ASP A 38 11.46 -25.94 -10.83
CA ASP A 38 12.23 -25.87 -12.09
C ASP A 38 12.50 -24.39 -12.45
N VAL A 39 13.27 -24.12 -13.52
CA VAL A 39 13.45 -22.80 -14.12
C VAL A 39 12.10 -22.10 -14.33
N GLY A 40 11.94 -20.85 -13.88
CA GLY A 40 10.66 -20.14 -13.96
C GLY A 40 10.21 -19.71 -15.36
N TYR A 41 11.11 -19.70 -16.35
CA TYR A 41 10.86 -19.20 -17.71
C TYR A 41 10.60 -20.34 -18.72
N HIS A 42 9.94 -20.00 -19.83
CA HIS A 42 9.73 -20.90 -20.96
C HIS A 42 10.86 -20.81 -22.00
N TYR A 43 11.51 -19.66 -22.07
CA TYR A 43 12.65 -19.38 -22.95
C TYR A 43 13.69 -18.54 -22.21
N VAL A 44 14.97 -18.77 -22.49
CA VAL A 44 16.09 -17.97 -21.96
C VAL A 44 16.95 -17.51 -23.14
N LEU A 45 17.16 -16.20 -23.26
CA LEU A 45 18.01 -15.57 -24.28
C LEU A 45 19.45 -15.44 -23.77
N ARG A 46 20.40 -16.05 -24.47
CA ARG A 46 21.84 -15.90 -24.20
C ARG A 46 22.42 -14.66 -24.87
N ARG A 47 23.61 -14.23 -24.43
CA ARG A 47 24.33 -13.06 -24.99
C ARG A 47 24.65 -13.21 -26.48
N SER A 48 24.89 -14.43 -26.92
CA SER A 48 25.11 -14.78 -28.34
C SER A 48 23.86 -14.67 -29.22
N GLY A 49 22.67 -14.47 -28.64
CA GLY A 49 21.39 -14.54 -29.35
C GLY A 49 20.80 -15.96 -29.43
N ALA A 50 21.48 -16.98 -28.87
CA ALA A 50 20.91 -18.32 -28.74
C ALA A 50 19.69 -18.31 -27.79
N VAL A 51 18.66 -19.09 -28.14
CA VAL A 51 17.44 -19.25 -27.34
C VAL A 51 17.44 -20.64 -26.73
N ASP A 52 17.62 -20.73 -25.42
CA ASP A 52 17.46 -21.98 -24.69
C ASP A 52 16.00 -22.23 -24.32
N LYS A 53 15.55 -23.48 -24.44
CA LYS A 53 14.21 -23.89 -24.00
C LYS A 53 14.21 -24.18 -22.50
N GLY A 54 13.30 -23.52 -21.78
CA GLY A 54 13.01 -23.76 -20.36
C GLY A 54 11.83 -24.71 -20.19
N ARG A 55 10.79 -24.27 -19.47
CA ARG A 55 9.55 -25.03 -19.32
C ARG A 55 8.85 -25.27 -20.67
N PRO A 56 8.14 -26.40 -20.83
CA PRO A 56 7.23 -26.59 -21.97
C PRO A 56 6.15 -25.50 -22.02
N ASP A 57 5.71 -25.09 -23.21
CA ASP A 57 4.69 -24.03 -23.39
C ASP A 57 3.33 -24.37 -22.78
N THR A 58 3.10 -25.66 -22.52
CA THR A 58 1.87 -26.19 -21.91
C THR A 58 1.90 -26.22 -20.39
N VAL A 59 3.04 -25.89 -19.77
CA VAL A 59 3.24 -25.93 -18.32
C VAL A 59 3.27 -24.51 -17.77
N VAL A 60 2.52 -24.25 -16.69
CA VAL A 60 2.49 -22.93 -16.06
C VAL A 60 3.90 -22.54 -15.57
N GLY A 61 4.34 -21.35 -15.98
CA GLY A 61 5.62 -20.76 -15.57
C GLY A 61 5.65 -20.30 -14.11
N ALA A 62 6.82 -19.82 -13.69
CA ALA A 62 7.03 -19.15 -12.41
C ALA A 62 7.87 -17.89 -12.62
N HIS A 63 7.35 -16.97 -13.43
CA HIS A 63 8.07 -15.77 -13.88
C HIS A 63 7.35 -14.46 -13.54
N VAL A 64 6.01 -14.43 -13.39
CA VAL A 64 5.27 -13.26 -12.86
C VAL A 64 4.30 -13.73 -11.78
N SER A 65 4.55 -13.38 -10.52
CA SER A 65 3.67 -13.73 -9.41
C SER A 65 2.23 -13.27 -9.67
N GLY A 66 1.25 -14.14 -9.42
CA GLY A 66 -0.17 -13.85 -9.66
C GLY A 66 -0.60 -13.75 -11.13
N ARG A 67 0.32 -13.85 -12.10
CA ARG A 67 0.03 -13.73 -13.54
C ARG A 67 0.63 -14.84 -14.42
N ASN A 68 1.16 -15.91 -13.82
CA ASN A 68 1.76 -17.03 -14.56
C ASN A 68 0.76 -17.79 -15.47
N THR A 69 -0.50 -17.91 -15.06
CA THR A 69 -1.52 -18.65 -15.83
C THR A 69 -1.88 -17.92 -17.13
N GLY A 70 -1.78 -18.62 -18.26
CA GLY A 70 -2.06 -18.05 -19.59
C GLY A 70 -0.98 -17.09 -20.08
N SER A 71 0.28 -17.27 -19.65
CA SER A 71 1.40 -16.42 -20.07
C SER A 71 2.67 -17.23 -20.37
N LEU A 72 3.49 -16.74 -21.31
CA LEU A 72 4.80 -17.29 -21.64
C LEU A 72 5.91 -16.30 -21.28
N GLY A 73 6.72 -16.62 -20.26
CA GLY A 73 7.89 -15.83 -19.88
C GLY A 73 9.16 -16.13 -20.69
N ILE A 74 9.80 -15.06 -21.17
CA ILE A 74 11.11 -15.04 -21.83
C ILE A 74 12.10 -14.34 -20.90
N GLY A 75 13.04 -15.09 -20.34
CA GLY A 75 14.13 -14.59 -19.49
C GLY A 75 15.42 -14.29 -20.26
N GLY A 76 16.37 -13.60 -19.62
CA GLY A 76 17.70 -13.34 -20.19
C GLY A 76 17.86 -11.98 -20.88
N ILE A 77 16.97 -11.02 -20.65
CA ILE A 77 17.14 -9.62 -21.08
C ILE A 77 17.81 -8.84 -19.94
N GLU A 78 18.90 -8.13 -20.19
CA GLU A 78 19.83 -7.70 -19.14
C GLU A 78 19.59 -6.28 -18.58
N ARG A 79 20.08 -6.01 -17.34
CA ARG A 79 19.71 -4.81 -16.56
C ARG A 79 20.58 -4.51 -15.31
N ALA A 80 21.93 -4.53 -15.36
CA ALA A 80 22.75 -4.04 -14.22
C ALA A 80 24.14 -3.54 -14.60
N THR A 81 24.47 -2.30 -14.20
CA THR A 81 25.87 -1.81 -14.11
C THR A 81 26.42 -1.90 -12.69
N SER A 82 25.54 -1.81 -11.69
CA SER A 82 25.80 -1.98 -10.26
C SER A 82 24.49 -2.43 -9.56
N PRO A 83 24.49 -2.79 -8.26
CA PRO A 83 23.25 -3.08 -7.54
C PRO A 83 22.23 -1.94 -7.71
N ASN A 84 21.03 -2.28 -8.18
CA ASN A 84 19.87 -1.40 -8.37
C ASN A 84 19.95 -0.32 -9.47
N VAL A 85 21.07 -0.15 -10.19
CA VAL A 85 21.16 0.74 -11.37
C VAL A 85 20.99 -0.05 -12.65
N GLY A 86 19.93 0.23 -13.41
CA GLY A 86 19.60 -0.46 -14.66
C GLY A 86 20.03 0.32 -15.89
N VAL A 87 20.74 -0.34 -16.81
CA VAL A 87 21.07 0.17 -18.15
C VAL A 87 20.73 -0.93 -19.16
N ASP A 88 20.21 -0.57 -20.33
CA ASP A 88 20.03 -1.53 -21.44
C ASP A 88 21.40 -1.84 -22.06
N ASN A 89 21.89 -3.04 -21.80
CA ASN A 89 23.18 -3.55 -22.27
C ASN A 89 23.03 -4.77 -23.19
N ARG A 90 21.85 -4.97 -23.79
CA ARG A 90 21.59 -6.09 -24.73
C ARG A 90 22.49 -6.00 -25.96
N THR A 91 23.00 -7.15 -26.40
CA THR A 91 23.69 -7.26 -27.69
C THR A 91 22.69 -7.14 -28.85
N GLU A 92 23.17 -6.74 -30.03
CA GLU A 92 22.33 -6.72 -31.24
C GLU A 92 21.80 -8.12 -31.60
N ALA A 93 22.59 -9.17 -31.36
CA ALA A 93 22.16 -10.55 -31.51
C ALA A 93 21.00 -10.92 -30.58
N GLN A 94 21.03 -10.48 -29.32
CA GLN A 94 19.92 -10.66 -28.37
C GLN A 94 18.66 -9.91 -28.82
N LYS A 95 18.80 -8.65 -29.29
CA LYS A 95 17.66 -7.86 -29.77
C LYS A 95 17.00 -8.54 -30.98
N ALA A 96 17.81 -8.98 -31.96
CA ALA A 96 17.31 -9.69 -33.13
C ALA A 96 16.62 -11.02 -32.76
N ALA A 97 17.23 -11.81 -31.89
CA ALA A 97 16.66 -13.07 -31.41
C ALA A 97 15.35 -12.87 -30.65
N THR A 98 15.26 -11.82 -29.82
CA THR A 98 14.03 -11.46 -29.09
C THR A 98 12.89 -11.17 -30.06
N VAL A 99 13.14 -10.30 -31.06
CA VAL A 99 12.12 -9.94 -32.06
C VAL A 99 11.66 -11.16 -32.84
N LYS A 100 12.58 -12.03 -33.26
CA LYS A 100 12.25 -13.27 -33.97
C LYS A 100 11.38 -14.18 -33.10
N LEU A 101 11.80 -14.46 -31.86
CA LEU A 101 11.09 -15.34 -30.95
C LEU A 101 9.67 -14.83 -30.65
N VAL A 102 9.52 -13.53 -30.41
CA VAL A 102 8.22 -12.92 -30.13
C VAL A 102 7.28 -13.03 -31.34
N ARG A 103 7.77 -12.79 -32.56
CA ARG A 103 6.97 -12.98 -33.78
C ARG A 103 6.52 -14.43 -33.94
N ASP A 104 7.43 -15.39 -33.74
CA ASP A 104 7.13 -16.82 -33.83
C ASP A 104 6.06 -17.23 -32.80
N LEU A 105 6.08 -16.65 -31.60
CA LEU A 105 5.10 -16.91 -30.54
C LEU A 105 3.74 -16.24 -30.82
N LEU A 106 3.72 -15.02 -31.36
CA LEU A 106 2.47 -14.35 -31.75
C LEU A 106 1.77 -15.07 -32.91
N ALA A 107 2.52 -15.62 -33.86
CA ALA A 107 1.97 -16.45 -34.92
C ALA A 107 1.30 -17.73 -34.38
N LYS A 108 1.88 -18.33 -33.33
CA LYS A 108 1.31 -19.51 -32.64
C LYS A 108 0.15 -19.18 -31.70
N HIS A 109 0.11 -17.96 -31.18
CA HIS A 109 -0.92 -17.49 -30.24
C HIS A 109 -1.55 -16.17 -30.70
N PRO A 110 -2.40 -16.20 -31.73
CA PRO A 110 -3.09 -15.00 -32.23
C PRO A 110 -3.88 -14.32 -31.10
N GLY A 111 -3.68 -13.01 -30.93
CA GLY A 111 -4.33 -12.22 -29.88
C GLY A 111 -3.60 -12.15 -28.54
N ALA A 112 -2.45 -12.84 -28.38
CA ALA A 112 -1.59 -12.65 -27.22
C ALA A 112 -0.95 -11.24 -27.24
N GLN A 113 -0.85 -10.61 -26.08
CA GLN A 113 -0.21 -9.31 -25.91
C GLN A 113 1.25 -9.45 -25.52
N ILE A 114 2.12 -8.66 -26.12
CA ILE A 114 3.52 -8.54 -25.68
C ILE A 114 3.56 -7.54 -24.53
N VAL A 115 4.17 -7.92 -23.42
CA VAL A 115 4.26 -7.10 -22.20
C VAL A 115 5.66 -7.22 -21.59
N ASP A 116 6.20 -6.13 -21.02
CA ASP A 116 7.36 -6.24 -20.14
C ASP A 116 6.93 -6.99 -18.87
N HIS A 117 7.87 -7.62 -18.17
CA HIS A 117 7.64 -8.03 -16.79
C HIS A 117 7.13 -6.84 -15.99
N ARG A 118 7.78 -5.66 -16.12
CA ARG A 118 7.40 -4.39 -15.47
C ARG A 118 5.92 -4.03 -15.65
N ASP A 119 5.32 -4.37 -16.79
CA ASP A 119 3.95 -3.98 -17.10
C ASP A 119 2.91 -4.90 -16.43
N LEU A 120 3.17 -6.21 -16.41
CA LEU A 120 2.44 -7.12 -15.54
C LEU A 120 2.94 -7.04 -14.08
N ALA A 121 4.01 -6.27 -13.79
CA ALA A 121 4.79 -6.47 -12.59
C ALA A 121 3.97 -6.15 -11.36
N THR A 122 3.95 -7.15 -10.51
CA THR A 122 3.77 -6.93 -9.11
C THR A 122 5.16 -6.94 -8.48
N ASP A 123 5.97 -5.94 -8.81
CA ASP A 123 7.03 -5.47 -7.92
C ASP A 123 6.34 -4.52 -6.90
N PRO A 124 6.15 -4.95 -5.65
CA PRO A 124 5.34 -4.21 -4.68
C PRO A 124 5.96 -2.87 -4.27
N VAL A 125 7.27 -2.68 -4.46
CA VAL A 125 8.01 -1.55 -3.89
C VAL A 125 7.95 -0.30 -4.77
N LEU A 126 7.74 -0.47 -6.09
CA LEU A 126 7.78 0.63 -7.05
C LEU A 126 6.42 0.99 -7.68
N ARG A 127 5.41 0.13 -7.58
CA ARG A 127 4.03 0.45 -8.02
C ARG A 127 3.30 1.42 -7.07
N LEU A 128 3.96 1.83 -5.99
CA LEU A 128 3.62 3.01 -5.20
C LEU A 128 3.72 4.30 -6.04
N ARG A 129 4.57 4.35 -7.07
CA ARG A 129 4.74 5.56 -7.90
C ARG A 129 3.55 5.77 -8.84
N ARG A 130 2.55 6.52 -8.35
CA ARG A 130 1.49 7.19 -9.13
C ARG A 130 0.40 6.29 -9.75
N ALA A 131 0.24 5.04 -9.32
CA ALA A 131 -0.73 4.09 -9.89
C ALA A 131 -1.98 3.88 -9.01
N GLU A 132 -3.16 4.22 -9.55
CA GLU A 132 -4.51 4.10 -8.95
C GLU A 132 -4.61 4.33 -7.43
N LEU A 133 -4.06 5.46 -6.95
CA LEU A 133 -4.81 6.21 -5.94
C LEU A 133 -6.07 6.69 -6.67
N ARG A 134 -7.22 6.10 -6.39
CA ARG A 134 -8.48 6.74 -6.79
C ARG A 134 -8.55 8.07 -6.04
N ARG A 135 -9.12 9.10 -6.67
CA ARG A 135 -9.29 10.42 -6.04
C ARG A 135 -9.96 10.21 -4.67
N GLY A 136 -9.25 10.51 -3.59
CA GLY A 136 -9.74 10.28 -2.22
C GLY A 136 -9.35 8.94 -1.58
N GLU A 137 -8.29 8.27 -2.00
CA GLU A 137 -7.69 7.15 -1.26
C GLU A 137 -6.37 7.56 -0.60
N VAL A 138 -5.97 6.87 0.48
CA VAL A 138 -4.66 6.96 1.13
C VAL A 138 -4.06 5.56 1.17
N ILE A 139 -2.81 5.44 0.76
CA ILE A 139 -2.04 4.22 0.92
C ILE A 139 -1.15 4.40 2.15
N LYS A 140 -1.30 3.52 3.14
CA LYS A 140 -0.57 3.59 4.40
C LYS A 140 0.20 2.29 4.66
N PRO A 141 1.53 2.36 4.84
CA PRO A 141 2.35 1.21 5.24
C PRO A 141 1.84 0.56 6.53
N ALA A 142 1.84 -0.76 6.57
CA ALA A 142 1.37 -1.54 7.71
C ALA A 142 2.14 -1.27 9.01
N GLU A 143 3.37 -0.79 8.91
CA GLU A 143 4.26 -0.42 10.02
C GLU A 143 3.90 0.94 10.63
N LEU A 144 3.17 1.79 9.88
CA LEU A 144 2.56 3.02 10.37
C LEU A 144 1.13 2.80 10.89
N ILE A 145 0.62 1.58 10.78
CA ILE A 145 -0.62 1.10 11.40
C ILE A 145 -0.20 0.29 12.63
N GLU A 146 -1.00 0.31 13.71
CA GLU A 146 -0.64 -0.36 14.97
C GLU A 146 0.65 0.17 15.62
N VAL A 147 0.93 1.46 15.43
CA VAL A 147 2.05 2.13 16.11
C VAL A 147 1.73 2.37 17.59
N ARG A 148 2.68 2.07 18.48
CA ARG A 148 2.58 2.40 19.90
C ARG A 148 3.11 3.81 20.16
N GLY A 149 2.62 4.48 21.21
CA GLY A 149 3.07 5.84 21.59
C GLY A 149 2.26 6.98 20.95
N GLY A 150 1.35 6.69 20.02
CA GLY A 150 0.45 7.67 19.40
C GLY A 150 -0.75 8.09 20.26
N GLU A 151 -0.72 7.87 21.57
CA GLU A 151 -1.86 8.06 22.48
C GLU A 151 -2.33 9.52 22.56
N LYS A 152 -1.40 10.46 22.40
CA LYS A 152 -1.65 11.91 22.45
C LYS A 152 -2.12 12.48 21.11
N ILE A 153 -2.06 11.70 20.03
CA ILE A 153 -2.49 12.15 18.71
C ILE A 153 -4.01 12.38 18.75
N THR A 154 -4.43 13.60 18.45
CA THR A 154 -5.85 13.95 18.33
C THR A 154 -6.42 13.39 17.02
N LEU A 155 -7.75 13.33 16.90
CA LEU A 155 -8.38 12.93 15.64
C LEU A 155 -7.97 13.86 14.49
N ALA A 156 -7.89 15.17 14.74
CA ALA A 156 -7.45 16.15 13.76
C ALA A 156 -6.01 15.89 13.30
N ALA A 157 -5.09 15.66 14.25
CA ALA A 157 -3.71 15.32 13.93
C ALA A 157 -3.60 14.02 13.14
N ARG A 158 -4.37 12.98 13.45
CA ARG A 158 -4.35 11.72 12.68
C ARG A 158 -4.87 11.91 11.25
N ARG A 159 -5.91 12.73 11.05
CA ARG A 159 -6.42 13.07 9.71
C ARG A 159 -5.39 13.84 8.89
N ILE A 160 -4.81 14.89 9.49
CA ILE A 160 -3.75 15.67 8.86
C ILE A 160 -2.56 14.78 8.51
N TYR A 161 -2.14 13.88 9.40
CA TYR A 161 -1.05 12.95 9.09
C TYR A 161 -1.36 12.04 7.90
N ASN A 162 -2.58 11.49 7.81
CA ASN A 162 -2.99 10.69 6.66
C ASN A 162 -3.06 11.52 5.36
N GLN A 163 -3.44 12.81 5.42
CA GLN A 163 -3.37 13.73 4.28
C GLN A 163 -1.93 14.02 3.86
N LEU A 164 -1.03 14.27 4.82
CA LEU A 164 0.40 14.46 4.54
C LEU A 164 1.00 13.21 3.90
N LEU A 165 0.72 12.02 4.44
CA LEU A 165 1.15 10.77 3.82
C LEU A 165 0.60 10.61 2.40
N SER A 166 -0.67 10.97 2.17
CA SER A 166 -1.28 10.93 0.84
C SER A 166 -0.64 11.92 -0.14
N ASN A 167 -0.28 13.11 0.32
CA ASN A 167 0.36 14.15 -0.49
C ASN A 167 1.83 13.80 -0.81
N ALA A 168 2.54 13.20 0.15
CA ALA A 168 3.90 12.70 -0.04
C ALA A 168 3.95 11.41 -0.89
N PHE A 169 2.81 10.77 -1.12
CA PHE A 169 2.76 9.45 -1.73
C PHE A 169 3.28 9.42 -3.18
N GLY A 170 4.03 8.36 -3.48
CA GLY A 170 4.47 8.01 -4.82
C GLY A 170 5.79 8.68 -5.16
N PRO A 171 5.82 9.54 -6.22
CA PRO A 171 6.92 10.46 -6.54
C PRO A 171 8.29 9.85 -6.30
N ASP A 172 8.92 10.29 -5.21
CA ASP A 172 9.86 9.46 -4.44
C ASP A 172 9.65 9.66 -2.92
N MET A 173 8.51 9.18 -2.39
CA MET A 173 8.08 9.29 -0.98
C MET A 173 9.18 8.93 0.05
N ALA A 174 10.10 8.05 -0.35
CA ALA A 174 11.17 7.52 0.48
C ALA A 174 12.56 8.07 0.10
N ALA A 175 12.62 9.17 -0.66
CA ALA A 175 13.87 9.87 -0.95
C ALA A 175 14.31 10.70 0.28
N GLU A 176 15.60 10.65 0.56
CA GLU A 176 16.20 11.40 1.66
C GLU A 176 16.29 12.89 1.30
N GLY A 177 15.91 13.76 2.24
CA GLY A 177 15.87 15.22 2.03
C GLY A 177 14.75 15.68 1.09
N GLN A 178 13.76 14.82 0.78
CA GLN A 178 12.64 15.22 -0.05
C GLN A 178 11.65 16.07 0.75
N GLU A 179 11.49 17.32 0.33
CA GLU A 179 10.45 18.22 0.81
C GLU A 179 9.15 18.02 0.03
N TYR A 180 8.04 18.08 0.75
CA TYR A 180 6.69 18.07 0.18
C TYR A 180 5.98 19.36 0.53
N ARG A 181 5.09 19.81 -0.35
CA ARG A 181 4.32 21.03 -0.17
C ARG A 181 2.83 20.74 -0.26
N ILE A 182 2.04 21.35 0.61
CA ILE A 182 0.57 21.27 0.62
C ILE A 182 -0.03 22.58 1.14
N PRO A 183 -1.09 23.13 0.52
CA PRO A 183 -1.75 24.32 1.05
C PRO A 183 -2.55 24.01 2.32
N PHE A 184 -2.56 24.95 3.27
CA PHE A 184 -3.34 24.82 4.51
C PHE A 184 -4.84 24.64 4.25
N SER A 185 -5.37 25.17 3.14
CA SER A 185 -6.77 24.99 2.75
C SER A 185 -7.15 23.53 2.54
N GLU A 186 -6.22 22.69 2.04
CA GLU A 186 -6.45 21.26 1.88
C GLU A 186 -6.41 20.51 3.23
N LEU A 187 -5.55 20.96 4.15
CA LEU A 187 -5.44 20.37 5.49
C LEU A 187 -6.62 20.72 6.40
N ARG A 188 -7.14 21.93 6.24
CA ARG A 188 -8.18 22.50 7.11
C ARG A 188 -9.57 21.91 6.83
N GLY A 189 -9.81 21.38 5.64
CA GLY A 189 -11.14 20.99 5.19
C GLY A 189 -12.14 22.16 5.25
N ASN A 190 -13.34 21.92 5.77
CA ASN A 190 -14.42 22.92 5.83
C ASN A 190 -14.28 23.98 6.94
N HIS A 191 -13.18 23.97 7.71
CA HIS A 191 -12.96 25.00 8.73
C HIS A 191 -12.39 26.28 8.11
N THR A 192 -12.52 27.42 8.81
CA THR A 192 -12.05 28.73 8.35
C THR A 192 -10.77 29.21 9.04
N SER A 193 -10.46 28.69 10.24
CA SER A 193 -9.20 28.98 10.97
C SER A 193 -8.14 27.89 10.75
N ASN A 194 -6.88 28.33 10.67
CA ASN A 194 -5.70 27.47 10.56
C ASN A 194 -5.15 27.00 11.93
N ASP A 195 -5.66 27.52 13.06
CA ASP A 195 -5.09 27.25 14.40
C ASP A 195 -5.05 25.75 14.72
N ARG A 196 -6.14 25.05 14.40
CA ARG A 196 -6.24 23.59 14.59
C ARG A 196 -5.24 22.81 13.73
N VAL A 197 -4.91 23.33 12.54
CA VAL A 197 -3.91 22.71 11.65
C VAL A 197 -2.53 22.90 12.25
N THR A 198 -2.20 24.10 12.72
CA THR A 198 -0.93 24.40 13.39
C THR A 198 -0.74 23.56 14.66
N GLU A 199 -1.75 23.49 15.54
CA GLU A 199 -1.71 22.65 16.74
C GLU A 199 -1.52 21.17 16.41
N ALA A 200 -2.19 20.69 15.36
CA ALA A 200 -2.05 19.32 14.90
C ALA A 200 -0.65 19.02 14.34
N ILE A 201 -0.06 19.92 13.54
CA ILE A 201 1.30 19.77 13.01
C ILE A 201 2.30 19.70 14.17
N LEU A 202 2.23 20.62 15.13
CA LEU A 202 3.09 20.61 16.31
C LEU A 202 2.93 19.32 17.13
N SER A 203 1.70 18.85 17.31
CA SER A 203 1.41 17.58 17.97
C SER A 203 2.03 16.39 17.24
N LEU A 204 2.01 16.37 15.90
CA LEU A 204 2.63 15.31 15.10
C LEU A 204 4.17 15.33 15.21
N MET A 205 4.79 16.51 15.16
CA MET A 205 6.24 16.66 15.34
C MET A 205 6.69 16.18 16.72
N GLN A 206 5.92 16.50 17.77
CA GLN A 206 6.22 16.10 19.16
C GLN A 206 5.90 14.63 19.46
N THR A 207 5.16 13.94 18.59
CA THR A 207 4.75 12.57 18.86
C THR A 207 5.85 11.59 18.46
N VAL A 208 6.40 10.91 19.47
CA VAL A 208 7.30 9.76 19.28
C VAL A 208 6.47 8.48 19.21
N VAL A 209 6.55 7.79 18.08
CA VAL A 209 5.98 6.46 17.91
C VAL A 209 7.05 5.38 18.02
N ARG A 210 6.62 4.20 18.45
CA ARG A 210 7.43 2.98 18.53
C ARG A 210 6.99 2.03 17.44
N VAL A 211 7.87 1.82 16.47
CA VAL A 211 7.66 0.93 15.32
C VAL A 211 8.42 -0.37 15.55
N ARG A 212 7.76 -1.51 15.36
CA ARG A 212 8.38 -2.83 15.38
C ARG A 212 9.02 -3.08 14.02
N MET A 213 10.31 -3.35 14.00
CA MET A 213 11.06 -3.66 12.78
C MET A 213 10.95 -5.16 12.44
N SER A 214 11.24 -5.53 11.18
CA SER A 214 11.19 -6.91 10.70
C SER A 214 12.20 -7.84 11.38
N ASP A 215 13.34 -7.30 11.83
CA ASP A 215 14.36 -8.01 12.63
C ASP A 215 13.97 -8.20 14.11
N GLY A 216 12.78 -7.76 14.50
CA GLY A 216 12.28 -7.81 15.88
C GLY A 216 12.78 -6.68 16.78
N SER A 217 13.65 -5.79 16.30
CA SER A 217 14.03 -4.58 17.04
C SER A 217 12.88 -3.57 17.10
N THR A 218 13.00 -2.58 17.98
CA THR A 218 12.03 -1.48 18.10
C THR A 218 12.71 -0.16 17.78
N ARG A 219 12.08 0.63 16.91
CA ARG A 219 12.54 1.96 16.55
C ARG A 219 11.62 3.02 17.13
N ASN A 220 12.20 3.95 17.89
CA ASN A 220 11.51 5.15 18.36
C ASN A 220 11.76 6.27 17.35
N VAL A 221 10.69 6.91 16.88
CA VAL A 221 10.79 7.85 15.76
C VAL A 221 9.65 8.88 15.81
N HIS A 222 9.94 10.11 15.40
CA HIS A 222 8.91 11.14 15.24
C HIS A 222 8.09 10.88 13.97
N LEU A 223 6.79 11.20 13.99
CA LEU A 223 5.92 10.98 12.83
C LEU A 223 6.18 11.97 11.69
N LEU A 224 6.53 13.21 12.03
CA LEU A 224 6.76 14.31 11.10
C LEU A 224 8.15 14.91 11.32
N GLY A 225 8.85 15.21 10.23
CA GLY A 225 10.15 15.89 10.25
C GLY A 225 10.01 17.41 10.40
N PRO A 226 11.03 18.18 10.00
CA PRO A 226 10.97 19.63 9.92
C PRO A 226 9.79 20.11 9.06
N THR A 227 9.25 21.28 9.43
CA THR A 227 8.16 21.92 8.70
C THR A 227 8.38 23.42 8.64
N ASP A 228 8.11 24.01 7.48
CA ASP A 228 8.11 25.46 7.26
C ASP A 228 6.73 25.91 6.81
N VAL A 229 6.31 27.08 7.29
CA VAL A 229 5.03 27.68 6.92
C VAL A 229 5.29 29.01 6.25
N GLU A 230 5.00 29.09 4.96
CA GLU A 230 5.27 30.26 4.14
C GLU A 230 3.99 30.77 3.47
N LYS A 231 3.96 32.07 3.18
CA LYS A 231 2.89 32.68 2.38
C LYS A 231 3.31 32.68 0.91
N PHE A 232 2.43 32.21 0.02
CA PHE A 232 2.76 32.02 -1.39
C PHE A 232 1.75 32.68 -2.34
N GLY A 233 2.27 33.36 -3.36
CA GLY A 233 1.53 33.91 -4.50
C GLY A 233 0.57 35.08 -4.21
N PRO A 234 0.01 35.71 -5.26
CA PRO A 234 -1.19 36.53 -5.15
C PRO A 234 -2.34 35.72 -4.54
N GLY A 235 -3.20 36.36 -3.75
CA GLY A 235 -4.17 35.65 -2.89
C GLY A 235 -3.57 35.11 -1.58
N ILE A 236 -2.23 35.03 -1.48
CA ILE A 236 -1.47 34.85 -0.23
C ILE A 236 -1.85 33.54 0.50
N ALA A 237 -1.92 32.44 -0.26
CA ALA A 237 -2.19 31.12 0.29
C ALA A 237 -1.09 30.69 1.27
N THR A 238 -1.46 30.20 2.46
CA THR A 238 -0.51 29.65 3.43
C THR A 238 -0.12 28.24 3.00
N MET A 239 1.15 28.01 2.74
CA MET A 239 1.73 26.74 2.30
C MET A 239 2.49 26.09 3.46
N LEU A 240 2.28 24.79 3.65
CA LEU A 240 3.11 23.94 4.48
C LEU A 240 4.15 23.27 3.59
N THR A 241 5.43 23.47 3.90
CA THR A 241 6.54 22.63 3.45
C THR A 241 6.87 21.67 4.58
N TYR A 242 7.05 20.38 4.29
CA TYR A 242 7.36 19.38 5.31
C TYR A 242 8.20 18.24 4.78
N GLU A 243 8.88 17.57 5.69
CA GLU A 243 9.61 16.33 5.42
C GLU A 243 9.04 15.16 6.23
N LEU A 244 9.14 13.95 5.68
CA LEU A 244 8.96 12.73 6.47
C LEU A 244 10.25 12.46 7.24
N HIS A 245 10.15 12.08 8.51
CA HIS A 245 11.33 11.88 9.35
C HIS A 245 12.28 10.83 8.71
N PRO A 246 13.59 11.08 8.55
CA PRO A 246 14.51 10.20 7.81
C PRO A 246 14.52 8.74 8.29
N LYS A 247 14.38 8.52 9.60
CA LYS A 247 14.28 7.16 10.19
C LYS A 247 13.01 6.39 9.84
N LEU A 248 11.97 7.06 9.32
CA LEU A 248 10.77 6.43 8.75
C LEU A 248 11.02 5.96 7.31
N LEU A 249 11.83 6.66 6.52
CA LEU A 249 11.98 6.37 5.08
C LEU A 249 12.36 4.91 4.78
N PRO A 250 13.28 4.25 5.53
CA PRO A 250 13.55 2.82 5.32
C PRO A 250 12.33 1.95 5.60
N ILE A 251 11.54 2.28 6.61
CA ILE A 251 10.30 1.57 6.94
C ILE A 251 9.30 1.70 5.80
N LEU A 252 9.16 2.89 5.21
CA LEU A 252 8.27 3.13 4.07
C LEU A 252 8.76 2.43 2.80
N ARG A 253 10.08 2.39 2.59
CA ARG A 253 10.73 1.76 1.43
C ARG A 253 10.64 0.24 1.47
N ASP A 254 10.85 -0.35 2.64
CA ASP A 254 10.92 -1.81 2.81
C ASP A 254 9.56 -2.44 3.15
N SER A 255 8.50 -1.63 3.32
CA SER A 255 7.16 -2.11 3.62
C SER A 255 6.62 -2.98 2.49
N GLN A 256 6.15 -4.17 2.84
CA GLN A 256 5.54 -5.12 1.89
C GLN A 256 4.01 -5.18 2.01
N ILE A 257 3.45 -4.59 3.06
CA ILE A 257 2.02 -4.64 3.37
C ILE A 257 1.51 -3.20 3.47
N PHE A 258 0.50 -2.87 2.68
CA PHE A 258 -0.12 -1.55 2.68
C PHE A 258 -1.62 -1.68 2.89
N ALA A 259 -2.18 -0.82 3.74
CA ALA A 259 -3.63 -0.64 3.82
C ALA A 259 -4.06 0.45 2.85
N ARG A 260 -5.14 0.18 2.12
CA ARG A 260 -5.88 1.19 1.34
C ARG A 260 -6.97 1.77 2.22
N LEU A 261 -6.95 3.09 2.41
CA LEU A 261 -7.90 3.81 3.25
C LEU A 261 -8.67 4.81 2.38
N GLU A 262 -9.98 4.92 2.54
CA GLU A 262 -10.76 5.94 1.83
C GLU A 262 -10.81 7.23 2.64
N MET A 263 -10.40 8.35 2.04
CA MET A 263 -10.36 9.67 2.66
C MET A 263 -11.72 10.11 3.19
N GLN A 264 -12.78 9.81 2.44
CA GLN A 264 -14.14 10.14 2.85
C GLN A 264 -14.52 9.43 4.14
N ILE A 265 -14.14 8.16 4.28
CA ILE A 265 -14.37 7.36 5.48
C ILE A 265 -13.51 7.88 6.63
N LEU A 266 -12.23 8.19 6.39
CA LEU A 266 -11.34 8.80 7.37
C LEU A 266 -11.89 10.14 7.92
N HIS A 267 -12.46 10.98 7.06
CA HIS A 267 -13.07 12.25 7.46
C HIS A 267 -14.41 12.05 8.19
N GLY A 268 -15.10 10.94 7.96
CA GLY A 268 -16.40 10.64 8.56
C GLY A 268 -16.37 10.16 10.02
N PHE A 269 -15.24 9.62 10.51
CA PHE A 269 -15.08 9.15 11.90
C PHE A 269 -15.16 10.30 12.89
N GLY A 270 -16.01 10.22 13.91
CA GLY A 270 -16.09 11.21 14.99
C GLY A 270 -15.10 10.95 16.13
N THR A 271 -14.53 9.74 16.22
CA THR A 271 -13.58 9.37 17.26
C THR A 271 -12.24 8.93 16.70
N LYS A 272 -11.15 9.18 17.45
CA LYS A 272 -9.83 8.62 17.12
C LYS A 272 -9.79 7.09 17.21
N TYR A 273 -10.65 6.51 18.05
CA TYR A 273 -10.76 5.06 18.26
C TYR A 273 -11.37 4.37 17.04
N GLY A 274 -12.45 4.92 16.46
CA GLY A 274 -13.07 4.41 15.24
C GLY A 274 -12.09 4.43 14.07
N MET A 275 -11.37 5.54 13.89
CA MET A 275 -10.33 5.64 12.86
C MET A 275 -9.20 4.62 13.06
N ALA A 276 -8.73 4.44 14.30
CA ALA A 276 -7.70 3.44 14.60
C ALA A 276 -8.17 2.01 14.31
N LEU A 277 -9.40 1.68 14.71
CA LEU A 277 -9.99 0.37 14.46
C LEU A 277 -10.17 0.10 12.96
N TYR A 278 -10.61 1.11 12.20
CA TYR A 278 -10.68 1.05 10.75
C TYR A 278 -9.33 0.75 10.10
N GLU A 279 -8.26 1.44 10.50
CA GLU A 279 -6.91 1.22 9.98
C GLU A 279 -6.41 -0.20 10.26
N ILE A 280 -6.65 -0.73 11.47
CA ILE A 280 -6.30 -2.11 11.87
C ILE A 280 -6.98 -3.14 10.96
N ILE A 281 -8.26 -2.96 10.66
CA ILE A 281 -9.02 -3.90 9.81
C ILE A 281 -8.63 -3.72 8.33
N ALA A 282 -8.48 -2.48 7.85
CA ALA A 282 -8.12 -2.18 6.47
C ALA A 282 -6.77 -2.81 6.05
N LYS A 283 -5.84 -2.96 6.99
CA LYS A 283 -4.58 -3.70 6.80
C LYS A 283 -4.78 -5.18 6.46
N ARG A 284 -5.90 -5.80 6.86
CA ARG A 284 -6.13 -7.26 6.80
C ARG A 284 -7.34 -7.69 5.98
N ILE A 285 -8.28 -6.80 5.68
CA ILE A 285 -9.54 -7.12 5.00
C ILE A 285 -9.32 -7.76 3.61
N GLY A 286 -8.19 -7.48 2.95
CA GLY A 286 -7.82 -8.07 1.65
C GLY A 286 -7.21 -9.47 1.72
N LEU A 287 -6.93 -10.00 2.91
CA LEU A 287 -6.33 -11.33 3.08
C LEU A 287 -7.36 -12.44 2.83
N LYS A 288 -6.98 -13.44 2.02
CA LYS A 288 -7.82 -14.63 1.82
C LYS A 288 -7.79 -15.49 3.08
N HIS A 289 -8.97 -15.91 3.55
CA HIS A 289 -9.16 -16.80 4.72
C HIS A 289 -8.83 -16.21 6.10
N VAL A 290 -8.59 -14.90 6.23
CA VAL A 290 -8.42 -14.23 7.54
C VAL A 290 -9.57 -13.25 7.78
N PHE A 291 -10.38 -13.53 8.79
CA PHE A 291 -11.60 -12.77 9.13
C PHE A 291 -11.66 -12.38 10.61
N TYR A 292 -10.58 -12.62 11.35
CA TYR A 292 -10.43 -12.17 12.72
C TYR A 292 -8.95 -12.01 13.10
N ASN A 293 -8.69 -11.29 14.17
CA ASN A 293 -7.41 -11.21 14.85
C ASN A 293 -7.64 -11.18 16.37
N ASP A 294 -6.86 -11.96 17.11
CA ASP A 294 -6.88 -11.97 18.57
C ASP A 294 -5.80 -11.03 19.10
N PHE A 295 -6.14 -10.23 20.10
CA PHE A 295 -5.25 -9.28 20.75
C PHE A 295 -5.28 -9.47 22.25
N GLU A 296 -4.14 -9.25 22.89
CA GLU A 296 -4.14 -8.96 24.32
C GLU A 296 -4.90 -7.65 24.56
N THR A 297 -5.67 -7.57 25.64
CA THR A 297 -6.49 -6.38 25.96
C THR A 297 -5.66 -5.11 26.00
N ASP A 298 -4.47 -5.18 26.61
CA ASP A 298 -3.55 -4.05 26.74
C ASP A 298 -2.95 -3.64 25.38
N GLU A 299 -2.78 -4.58 24.47
CA GLU A 299 -2.30 -4.32 23.11
C GLU A 299 -3.37 -3.60 22.26
N LEU A 300 -4.63 -4.04 22.29
CA LEU A 300 -5.70 -3.33 21.58
C LEU A 300 -5.92 -1.93 22.18
N ARG A 301 -5.82 -1.81 23.50
CA ARG A 301 -5.85 -0.55 24.28
C ARG A 301 -4.73 0.42 23.85
N ASP A 302 -3.55 -0.10 23.53
CA ASP A 302 -2.44 0.68 22.93
C ASP A 302 -2.75 1.10 21.49
N TYR A 303 -3.19 0.19 20.62
CA TYR A 303 -3.43 0.48 19.20
C TYR A 303 -4.60 1.43 18.93
N LEU A 304 -5.64 1.39 19.78
CA LEU A 304 -6.69 2.40 19.79
C LEU A 304 -6.19 3.79 20.24
N GLY A 305 -5.00 3.87 20.83
CA GLY A 305 -4.41 5.13 21.30
C GLY A 305 -5.07 5.65 22.58
N VAL A 306 -5.53 4.75 23.46
CA VAL A 306 -6.04 5.15 24.78
C VAL A 306 -4.87 5.67 25.62
N PRO A 307 -4.95 6.86 26.23
CA PRO A 307 -3.85 7.35 27.06
C PRO A 307 -3.57 6.45 28.27
N HIS A 308 -2.30 6.28 28.62
CA HIS A 308 -1.89 5.52 29.80
C HIS A 308 -2.61 6.01 31.08
N GLY A 309 -3.09 5.07 31.88
CA GLY A 309 -3.83 5.34 33.11
C GLY A 309 -5.25 5.88 32.92
N LYS A 310 -5.79 5.87 31.70
CA LYS A 310 -7.18 6.25 31.39
C LYS A 310 -7.96 5.04 30.89
N LEU A 311 -9.28 5.02 31.16
CA LEU A 311 -10.17 3.88 30.88
C LEU A 311 -9.72 2.55 31.54
N GLY A 312 -9.20 2.62 32.77
CA GLY A 312 -8.62 1.46 33.47
C GLY A 312 -9.56 0.23 33.57
N PRO A 313 -10.80 0.38 34.07
CA PRO A 313 -11.75 -0.74 34.07
C PRO A 313 -12.13 -1.15 32.66
N PHE A 314 -12.16 -2.46 32.36
CA PHE A 314 -12.54 -2.97 31.03
C PHE A 314 -13.92 -2.48 30.59
N ALA A 315 -14.89 -2.37 31.50
CA ALA A 315 -16.22 -1.81 31.19
C ALA A 315 -16.14 -0.36 30.67
N ALA A 316 -15.20 0.45 31.20
CA ALA A 316 -14.98 1.81 30.72
C ALA A 316 -14.30 1.82 29.34
N LEU A 317 -13.28 0.97 29.14
CA LEU A 317 -12.64 0.77 27.84
C LEU A 317 -13.66 0.36 26.77
N ARG A 318 -14.50 -0.63 27.08
CA ARG A 318 -15.54 -1.14 26.19
C ARG A 318 -16.52 -0.04 25.80
N ARG A 319 -17.15 0.61 26.78
CA ARG A 319 -18.20 1.62 26.56
C ARG A 319 -17.70 2.92 25.93
N LYS A 320 -16.47 3.35 26.23
CA LYS A 320 -15.96 4.67 25.82
C LYS A 320 -15.02 4.63 24.62
N ALA A 321 -14.45 3.47 24.29
CA ALA A 321 -13.55 3.34 23.14
C ALA A 321 -14.02 2.27 22.16
N ILE A 322 -14.21 1.03 22.60
CA ILE A 322 -14.47 -0.11 21.70
C ILE A 322 -15.86 -0.02 21.05
N GLU A 323 -16.93 0.10 21.83
CA GLU A 323 -18.30 0.17 21.32
C GLU A 323 -18.52 1.36 20.38
N PRO A 324 -18.09 2.61 20.72
CA PRO A 324 -18.15 3.72 19.78
C PRO A 324 -17.33 3.47 18.51
N ALA A 325 -16.14 2.89 18.61
CA ALA A 325 -15.30 2.60 17.45
C ALA A 325 -15.96 1.57 16.51
N VAL A 326 -16.50 0.48 17.07
CA VAL A 326 -17.22 -0.55 16.31
C VAL A 326 -18.46 0.04 15.65
N ALA A 327 -19.23 0.87 16.36
CA ALA A 327 -20.40 1.52 15.80
C ALA A 327 -20.04 2.45 14.62
N GLU A 328 -18.99 3.27 14.75
CA GLU A 328 -18.54 4.14 13.65
C GLU A 328 -18.02 3.34 12.45
N VAL A 329 -17.21 2.30 12.67
CA VAL A 329 -16.71 1.45 11.58
C VAL A 329 -17.89 0.78 10.86
N ASN A 330 -18.83 0.20 11.61
CA ASN A 330 -20.00 -0.46 11.02
C ASN A 330 -20.92 0.52 10.29
N ALA A 331 -20.98 1.79 10.70
CA ALA A 331 -21.75 2.80 10.00
C ALA A 331 -21.08 3.31 8.72
N LEU A 332 -19.74 3.41 8.69
CA LEU A 332 -19.04 4.15 7.63
C LEU A 332 -18.22 3.28 6.67
N ALA A 333 -17.58 2.22 7.16
CA ALA A 333 -16.64 1.41 6.40
C ALA A 333 -17.34 0.44 5.43
N PRO A 334 -16.69 -0.01 4.33
CA PRO A 334 -17.27 -0.98 3.39
C PRO A 334 -17.36 -2.41 3.95
N PHE A 335 -17.01 -2.61 5.22
CA PHE A 335 -17.04 -3.86 5.96
C PHE A 335 -17.68 -3.64 7.33
N SER A 336 -18.12 -4.74 7.94
CA SER A 336 -18.59 -4.74 9.33
C SER A 336 -17.57 -5.44 10.22
N CYS A 337 -17.59 -5.11 11.50
CA CYS A 337 -16.72 -5.67 12.51
C CYS A 337 -17.42 -5.82 13.86
N ARG A 338 -16.81 -6.63 14.73
CA ARG A 338 -17.18 -6.73 16.15
C ARG A 338 -15.97 -7.07 16.99
N VAL A 339 -16.04 -6.76 18.28
CA VAL A 339 -15.02 -7.12 19.27
C VAL A 339 -15.65 -7.98 20.35
N ASP A 340 -15.20 -9.23 20.44
CA ASP A 340 -15.67 -10.20 21.41
C ASP A 340 -14.62 -10.42 22.50
N THR A 341 -15.06 -10.66 23.73
CA THR A 341 -14.17 -11.18 24.78
C THR A 341 -13.99 -12.69 24.60
N ILE A 342 -12.74 -13.16 24.54
CA ILE A 342 -12.45 -14.58 24.33
C ILE A 342 -11.70 -15.22 25.50
N GLU A 343 -11.03 -14.44 26.34
CA GLU A 343 -10.31 -14.97 27.50
C GLU A 343 -10.39 -14.00 28.69
N THR A 344 -10.56 -14.58 29.88
CA THR A 344 -10.59 -13.86 31.16
C THR A 344 -9.75 -14.58 32.20
N GLN A 345 -8.99 -13.82 32.98
CA GLN A 345 -8.31 -14.29 34.18
C GLN A 345 -9.00 -13.69 35.41
N GLY A 346 -9.88 -14.48 36.04
CA GLY A 346 -10.78 -13.98 37.08
C GLY A 346 -11.72 -12.91 36.52
N ARG A 347 -11.71 -11.71 37.11
CA ARG A 347 -12.50 -10.56 36.62
C ARG A 347 -11.80 -9.73 35.54
N LYS A 348 -10.53 -10.03 35.24
CA LYS A 348 -9.75 -9.30 34.24
C LYS A 348 -9.96 -9.93 32.87
N VAL A 349 -10.35 -9.13 31.89
CA VAL A 349 -10.39 -9.57 30.48
C VAL A 349 -8.98 -9.51 29.91
N THR A 350 -8.43 -10.64 29.47
CA THR A 350 -7.05 -10.76 28.99
C THR A 350 -6.96 -10.72 27.48
N LYS A 351 -7.90 -11.34 26.76
CA LYS A 351 -7.90 -11.36 25.30
C LYS A 351 -9.22 -10.97 24.67
N LEU A 352 -9.09 -10.28 23.54
CA LEU A 352 -10.19 -9.79 22.71
C LEU A 352 -10.01 -10.29 21.29
N ARG A 353 -11.12 -10.66 20.65
CA ARG A 353 -11.16 -11.02 19.23
C ARG A 353 -11.81 -9.91 18.44
N LEU A 354 -11.06 -9.30 17.52
CA LEU A 354 -11.61 -8.43 16.50
C LEU A 354 -11.96 -9.26 15.27
N SER A 355 -13.24 -9.38 14.93
CA SER A 355 -13.71 -10.07 13.72
C SER A 355 -14.23 -9.08 12.69
N TRP A 356 -14.11 -9.38 11.40
CA TRP A 356 -14.61 -8.56 10.30
C TRP A 356 -15.19 -9.39 9.16
N TRP A 357 -16.15 -8.83 8.42
CA TRP A 357 -16.81 -9.49 7.30
C TRP A 357 -17.29 -8.48 6.24
N ILE A 358 -17.54 -9.00 5.04
CA ILE A 358 -18.18 -8.23 3.96
C ILE A 358 -19.63 -7.98 4.35
N LYS A 359 -20.08 -6.73 4.26
CA LYS A 359 -21.45 -6.34 4.60
C LYS A 359 -22.50 -7.12 3.80
N THR A 360 -23.52 -7.56 4.52
CA THR A 360 -24.80 -8.00 3.96
C THR A 360 -25.51 -6.87 3.23
N VAL A 361 -26.56 -7.17 2.47
CA VAL A 361 -27.32 -6.16 1.71
C VAL A 361 -27.92 -5.10 2.63
N ASP A 362 -28.48 -5.49 3.77
CA ASP A 362 -29.10 -4.54 4.70
C ASP A 362 -28.06 -3.68 5.43
N GLU A 363 -26.90 -4.25 5.78
CA GLU A 363 -25.78 -3.47 6.30
C GLU A 363 -25.23 -2.46 5.29
N LYS A 364 -25.28 -2.76 3.98
CA LYS A 364 -24.89 -1.80 2.92
C LYS A 364 -25.89 -0.66 2.79
N LYS A 365 -27.20 -0.94 2.92
CA LYS A 365 -28.24 0.11 2.94
C LYS A 365 -28.02 1.06 4.12
N ALA A 366 -27.85 0.51 5.32
CA ALA A 366 -27.57 1.29 6.53
C ALA A 366 -26.27 2.11 6.41
N GLN A 367 -25.23 1.56 5.77
CA GLN A 367 -24.00 2.31 5.48
C GLN A 367 -24.27 3.50 4.55
N TRP A 368 -25.00 3.29 3.46
CA TRP A 368 -25.33 4.35 2.50
C TRP A 368 -26.11 5.49 3.18
N GLU A 369 -27.09 5.15 4.02
CA GLU A 369 -27.84 6.13 4.82
C GLU A 369 -26.94 6.89 5.80
N ALA A 370 -26.01 6.21 6.47
CA ALA A 370 -25.09 6.85 7.41
C ALA A 370 -24.03 7.75 6.74
N GLN A 371 -23.75 7.52 5.46
CA GLN A 371 -22.84 8.36 4.65
C GLN A 371 -23.54 9.59 4.05
N GLN A 372 -24.88 9.57 3.92
CA GLN A 372 -25.67 10.72 3.48
C GLN A 372 -25.40 11.93 4.38
N GLY A 373 -25.07 13.08 3.77
CA GLY A 373 -24.74 14.32 4.49
C GLY A 373 -23.29 14.43 5.00
N LYS A 374 -22.52 13.34 5.06
CA LYS A 374 -21.07 13.39 5.34
C LYS A 374 -20.21 13.52 4.07
N GLN A 375 -20.78 13.21 2.91
CA GLN A 375 -20.12 13.28 1.60
C GLN A 375 -20.18 14.67 0.94
N ALA A 376 -20.99 15.60 1.46
CA ALA A 376 -21.13 16.93 0.87
C ALA A 376 -19.81 17.71 0.99
N ASN A 377 -19.25 18.08 -0.15
CA ASN A 377 -18.09 18.96 -0.32
C ASN A 377 -16.74 18.38 0.09
N LEU A 378 -16.63 17.05 0.20
CA LEU A 378 -15.33 16.39 0.30
C LEU A 378 -14.52 16.52 -1.02
N PHE A 379 -15.20 16.88 -2.12
CA PHE A 379 -14.66 17.48 -3.35
C PHE A 379 -15.68 18.46 -3.96
N VAL A 380 -15.24 19.31 -4.89
CA VAL A 380 -16.10 19.94 -5.91
C VAL A 380 -15.92 19.13 -7.20
N ASP A 381 -17.03 18.65 -7.77
CA ASP A 381 -17.07 18.09 -9.13
C ASP A 381 -16.99 19.24 -10.13
N GLN A 382 -15.78 19.73 -10.40
CA GLN A 382 -15.53 20.30 -11.72
C GLN A 382 -15.27 19.13 -12.65
N LEU A 383 -16.35 18.59 -13.24
CA LEU A 383 -16.22 17.86 -14.50
C LEU A 383 -15.50 18.82 -15.47
N PRO A 384 -14.41 18.40 -16.15
CA PRO A 384 -13.94 19.20 -17.27
C PRO A 384 -15.11 19.34 -18.23
N GLU A 385 -15.45 20.57 -18.62
CA GLU A 385 -16.37 20.82 -19.72
C GLU A 385 -15.80 20.14 -20.95
N VAL A 386 -16.25 18.92 -21.20
CA VAL A 386 -16.09 18.30 -22.50
C VAL A 386 -17.08 19.03 -23.38
N SER A 387 -16.60 20.01 -24.14
CA SER A 387 -17.30 20.53 -25.30
C SER A 387 -17.57 19.34 -26.21
N LEU A 388 -18.77 18.77 -26.08
CA LEU A 388 -19.34 17.87 -27.05
C LEU A 388 -20.11 18.77 -28.01
N TRP A 389 -19.62 18.79 -29.25
CA TRP A 389 -20.23 19.40 -30.43
C TRP A 389 -20.07 20.91 -30.56
N GLU A 390 -19.22 21.31 -31.51
CA GLU A 390 -19.55 22.38 -32.47
C GLU A 390 -19.09 21.94 -33.88
N PRO A 391 -19.80 22.37 -34.93
CA PRO A 391 -20.09 21.59 -36.15
C PRO A 391 -18.97 21.42 -37.17
#